data_AF-A0A6V7LVK8-F1
#
_entry.id   AF-A0A6V7LVK8-F1
#
_cell.length_a   1.000
_cell.length_b   1.000
_cell.length_c   1.000
_cell.angle_alpha   90.00
_cell.angle_beta   90.00
_cell.angle_gamma   90.00
#
_symmetry.space_group_name_H-M   'P 1'
#
loop_
_entity.id
_entity.type
_entity.pdbx_description
1 polymer ?
#
loop_
_entity_poly.entity_id
_entity_poly.type
_entity_poly.pdbx_seq_one_letter_code
_entity_poly.pdbx_strand_id
1 'polypeptide(L)' 'QIQLSGVPLILTGGGLESTYIFEQMHFHWPAEHTIDGRRDPLELHLVHFNKRFANVSEALAYRDGIVVVAVLFK' A
#
# COMPACT_ATOMS: atom_id res chain seq x y z
N GLN A 1 -3.87 9.52 9.87
CA GLN A 1 -3.53 8.12 9.59
C GLN A 1 -4.38 7.23 10.48
N ILE A 2 -5.05 6.23 9.92
CA ILE A 2 -5.84 5.26 10.69
C ILE A 2 -4.89 4.16 11.15
N GLN A 3 -4.97 3.80 12.43
CA GLN A 3 -4.16 2.74 13.05
C GLN A 3 -5.06 1.56 13.42
N LEU A 4 -4.64 0.35 13.05
CA LEU A 4 -5.39 -0.88 13.29
C LEU A 4 -4.75 -1.65 14.44
N SER A 5 -5.56 -2.27 15.30
CA SER A 5 -5.10 -3.10 16.41
C SER A 5 -5.80 -4.47 16.38
N GLY A 6 -5.12 -5.50 16.90
CA GLY A 6 -5.71 -6.80 17.23
C GLY A 6 -5.45 -7.94 16.24
N VAL A 7 -5.19 -7.68 14.95
CA VAL A 7 -4.80 -8.72 13.97
C VAL A 7 -3.96 -8.06 12.86
N PRO A 8 -2.81 -8.63 12.45
CA PRO A 8 -2.10 -8.14 11.26
C PRO A 8 -2.99 -8.34 10.03
N LEU A 9 -3.32 -7.26 9.33
CA LEU A 9 -3.93 -7.37 8.00
C LEU A 9 -2.83 -7.77 7.01
N ILE A 10 -3.05 -8.89 6.32
CA ILE A 10 -2.04 -9.54 5.48
C ILE A 10 -2.44 -9.44 4.00
N LEU A 11 -1.47 -9.08 3.17
CA LEU A 11 -1.56 -9.10 1.71
C LEU A 11 -0.65 -10.21 1.15
N THR A 12 -1.22 -11.07 0.29
CA THR A 12 -0.54 -12.17 -0.41
C THR A 12 -1.16 -12.41 -1.78
N GLY A 13 -0.48 -13.12 -2.68
CA GLY A 13 -0.98 -13.44 -4.02
C GLY A 13 -0.75 -12.31 -5.03
N GLY A 14 -1.48 -12.32 -6.16
CA GLY A 14 -1.41 -11.25 -7.16
C GLY A 14 -0.05 -11.09 -7.86
N GLY A 15 0.81 -12.12 -7.82
CA GLY A 15 2.18 -12.06 -8.34
C GLY A 15 3.23 -11.61 -7.32
N LEU A 16 2.85 -11.35 -6.07
CA LEU A 16 3.79 -11.06 -4.99
C LEU A 16 4.51 -12.34 -4.53
N GLU A 17 5.84 -12.27 -4.42
CA GLU A 17 6.68 -13.39 -3.97
C GLU A 17 6.71 -13.56 -2.44
N SER A 18 6.16 -12.58 -1.69
CA SER A 18 6.20 -12.56 -0.23
C SER A 18 4.83 -12.23 0.39
N THR A 19 4.77 -12.32 1.71
CA THR A 19 3.68 -11.85 2.54
C THR A 19 3.95 -10.42 2.99
N TYR A 20 2.97 -9.55 2.88
CA TYR A 20 3.08 -8.15 3.30
C TYR A 20 2.09 -7.84 4.43
N ILE A 21 2.51 -7.02 5.38
CA ILE A 21 1.70 -6.58 6.52
C ILE A 21 1.26 -5.14 6.26
N PHE A 22 -0.03 -4.88 6.41
CA PHE A 22 -0.58 -3.53 6.32
C PHE A 22 0.02 -2.62 7.41
N GLU A 23 0.49 -1.46 6.98
CA GLU A 23 1.05 -0.43 7.85
C GLU A 23 0.04 0.70 8.04
N GLN A 24 -0.44 1.26 6.92
CA GLN A 24 -1.24 2.47 6.93
C GLN A 24 -2.01 2.68 5.65
N MET A 25 -2.97 3.59 5.73
CA MET A 25 -3.62 4.13 4.55
C MET A 25 -3.74 5.64 4.58
N HIS A 26 -3.76 6.23 3.40
CA HIS A 26 -3.98 7.65 3.16
C HIS A 26 -4.61 7.85 1.78
N PHE A 27 -5.18 9.04 1.59
CA PHE A 27 -5.77 9.42 0.31
C PHE A 27 -4.95 10.52 -0.35
N HIS A 28 -5.05 10.60 -1.67
CA HIS A 28 -4.60 11.71 -2.50
C HIS A 28 -5.79 12.29 -3.24
N TRP A 29 -5.91 13.62 -3.21
CA TRP A 29 -6.96 14.35 -3.91
C TRP A 29 -6.34 15.58 -4.62
N PRO A 30 -6.27 15.60 -5.96
CA PRO A 30 -6.77 14.58 -6.89
C PRO A 30 -5.95 13.29 -6.87
N ALA A 31 -6.45 12.21 -7.51
CA ALA A 31 -5.69 10.97 -7.68
C ALA A 31 -4.29 11.22 -8.25
N GLU A 32 -3.30 10.39 -7.92
CA GLU A 32 -1.92 10.50 -8.44
C GLU A 32 -1.77 9.78 -9.79
N HIS A 33 -2.31 8.57 -9.90
CA HIS A 33 -2.33 7.80 -11.14
C HIS A 33 -3.31 8.40 -12.16
N THR A 34 -3.03 8.15 -13.43
CA THR A 34 -3.93 8.43 -14.55
C THR A 34 -4.21 7.16 -15.33
N ILE A 35 -5.43 7.03 -15.85
CA ILE A 35 -5.81 5.96 -16.77
C ILE A 35 -6.24 6.63 -18.07
N ASP A 36 -5.57 6.27 -19.18
CA ASP A 36 -5.80 6.86 -20.51
C ASP A 36 -5.74 8.40 -20.51
N GLY A 37 -4.81 8.96 -19.73
CA GLY A 37 -4.64 10.42 -19.58
C GLY A 37 -5.68 11.11 -18.71
N ARG A 38 -6.66 10.39 -18.16
CA ARG A 38 -7.68 10.93 -17.24
C ARG A 38 -7.26 10.73 -15.78
N ARG A 39 -7.52 11.74 -14.95
CA ARG A 39 -7.25 11.74 -13.50
C ARG A 39 -8.56 11.71 -12.74
N ASP A 40 -8.73 10.71 -11.90
CA ASP A 40 -9.92 10.55 -11.08
C ASP A 40 -9.87 11.51 -9.85
N PRO A 41 -11.03 11.86 -9.25
CA PRO A 41 -11.08 12.80 -8.12
C PRO A 41 -10.30 12.41 -6.87
N LEU A 42 -10.11 11.11 -6.62
CA LEU A 42 -9.53 10.59 -5.38
C LEU A 42 -8.80 9.27 -5.63
N GLU A 43 -7.70 9.07 -4.92
CA GLU A 43 -6.96 7.80 -4.86
C GLU A 43 -6.68 7.41 -3.40
N LEU A 44 -6.90 6.15 -3.05
CA LEU A 44 -6.53 5.57 -1.76
C LEU A 44 -5.29 4.71 -1.92
N HIS A 45 -4.29 4.93 -1.07
CA HIS A 45 -3.12 4.06 -0.93
C HIS A 45 -3.26 3.20 0.33
N LEU A 46 -3.23 1.88 0.16
CA LEU A 46 -3.07 0.90 1.23
C LEU A 46 -1.61 0.43 1.23
N VAL A 47 -0.81 0.93 2.18
CA VAL A 47 0.63 0.69 2.25
C VAL A 47 0.91 -0.55 3.10
N HIS A 48 1.72 -1.46 2.57
CA HIS A 48 2.14 -2.68 3.24
C HIS A 48 3.66 -2.83 3.19
N PHE A 49 4.26 -3.41 4.22
CA PHE A 49 5.68 -3.75 4.23
C PHE A 49 5.90 -5.27 4.22
N ASN A 50 7.01 -5.71 3.63
CA ASN A 50 7.33 -7.12 3.52
C ASN A 50 7.58 -7.72 4.91
N LYS A 51 6.87 -8.81 5.24
CA LYS A 51 6.87 -9.46 6.56
C LYS A 51 8.25 -9.93 7.01
N ARG A 52 9.23 -10.06 6.09
CA ARG A 52 10.61 -10.43 6.44
C ARG A 52 11.36 -9.36 7.24
N PHE A 53 10.88 -8.11 7.22
CA PHE A 53 11.48 -7.00 7.95
C PHE A 53 10.72 -6.71 9.24
N ALA A 54 11.40 -6.12 10.21
CA ALA A 54 10.80 -5.83 11.52
C ALA A 54 9.76 -4.70 11.45
N ASN A 55 9.93 -3.76 10.53
CA ASN A 55 9.05 -2.61 10.36
C ASN A 55 9.23 -1.96 8.97
N VAL A 56 8.35 -1.01 8.66
CA VAL A 56 8.38 -0.23 7.41
C VAL A 56 9.70 0.51 7.20
N SER A 57 10.34 1.03 8.26
CA SER A 57 11.59 1.80 8.15
C SER A 57 12.75 0.94 7.65
N GLU A 58 12.84 -0.31 8.11
CA GLU A 58 13.82 -1.28 7.60
C GLU A 58 13.48 -1.69 6.16
N ALA A 59 12.21 -1.95 5.89
CA ALA A 59 11.75 -2.39 4.58
C ALA A 59 12.03 -1.37 3.46
N LEU A 60 11.98 -0.06 3.76
CA LEU A 60 12.25 1.02 2.80
C LEU A 60 13.62 0.94 2.13
N ALA A 61 14.59 0.24 2.72
CA ALA A 61 15.92 0.06 2.13
C ALA A 61 15.95 -0.96 0.96
N TYR A 62 14.84 -1.64 0.68
CA TYR A 62 14.78 -2.76 -0.26
C TYR A 62 13.70 -2.56 -1.33
N ARG A 63 14.00 -2.96 -2.57
CA ARG A 63 13.11 -2.76 -3.73
C ARG A 63 11.73 -3.42 -3.57
N ASP A 64 11.69 -4.56 -2.92
CA ASP A 64 10.50 -5.37 -2.63
C ASP A 64 10.04 -5.20 -1.17
N GLY A 65 10.52 -4.16 -0.49
CA GLY A 65 10.20 -3.90 0.90
C GLY A 65 8.80 -3.34 1.10
N ILE A 66 8.28 -2.56 0.13
CA ILE A 66 6.97 -1.91 0.21
C ILE A 66 6.11 -2.33 -0.97
N VAL A 67 4.83 -2.59 -0.70
CA VAL A 67 3.78 -2.76 -1.71
C VAL A 67 2.63 -1.81 -1.37
N VAL A 68 2.13 -1.10 -2.39
CA VAL A 68 0.99 -0.22 -2.27
C VAL A 68 -0.14 -0.74 -3.15
N VAL A 69 -1.32 -0.95 -2.58
CA VAL A 69 -2.54 -1.16 -3.35
C VAL A 69 -3.21 0.19 -3.52
N ALA A 70 -3.33 0.64 -4.78
CA ALA A 70 -4.00 1.88 -5.14
C ALA A 70 -5.47 1.61 -5.56
N VAL A 71 -6.40 2.39 -5.04
CA VAL A 71 -7.82 2.35 -5.42
C VAL A 71 -8.23 3.74 -5.93
N LEU A 72 -8.73 3.80 -7.16
CA LEU A 72 -9.26 5.02 -7.77
C LEU A 72 -10.77 5.13 -7.56
N PHE A 73 -11.26 6.33 -7.23
CA PHE A 73 -12.68 6.62 -7.05
C PHE A 73 -13.15 7.60 -8.13
N LYS A 74 -14.20 7.23 -8.85
CA LYS A 74 -14.77 8.00 -9.97
C LYS A 74 -15.92 8.88 -9.52
#